data_AF-A0A7C8ZXB3-F1
#
_entry.id   AF-A0A7C8ZXB3-F1
#
_cell.length_a   1.000
_cell.length_b   1.000
_cell.length_c   1.000
_cell.angle_alpha   90.00
_cell.angle_beta   90.00
_cell.angle_gamma   90.00
#
_symmetry.space_group_name_H-M   'P 1'
#
loop_
_entity.id
_entity.type
_entity.pdbx_description
1 polymer ?
#
loop_
_entity_poly.entity_id
_entity_poly.type
_entity_poly.pdbx_seq_one_letter_code
_entity_poly.pdbx_strand_id
1 'polypeptide(L)'
;FAFAMSTMFYTCAEAIPTFLQERYIFMRETAYNAYRRSSYVLSHAIISLPSLLVLSLTFAAITFWAVGLAGGLQGFLYYFAFIVASFWAGHSFVTFLSGIVTHVMLGFTVVVAILAYFVLFSGFFITRDRIPSYWIWFHYLSLVKYPFEGVLQNEFSDPTKCFVRGLQMFDTTPLQAVPDSVKLKLLQSMSQALGMNLTSTTCVTTGTDILQQQGITDLSKLSCLWVTIAWGFLFRFLFYVTLMFSSKNKRK
;
A
#
# COMPACT_ATOMS: atom_id res chain seq x y z
N PHE A 1 -6.70 -3.18 5.90
CA PHE A 1 -5.67 -2.31 5.29
C PHE A 1 -4.94 -2.96 4.14
N ALA A 2 -4.14 -4.02 4.34
CA ALA A 2 -3.34 -4.64 3.28
C ALA A 2 -4.14 -4.97 2.02
N PHE A 3 -5.25 -5.71 2.15
CA PHE A 3 -6.11 -6.06 1.01
C PHE A 3 -6.71 -4.84 0.30
N ALA A 4 -7.12 -3.80 1.02
CA ALA A 4 -7.63 -2.57 0.40
C ALA A 4 -6.56 -1.89 -0.46
N MET A 5 -5.33 -1.75 0.07
CA MET A 5 -4.21 -1.18 -0.68
C MET A 5 -3.85 -2.06 -1.88
N SER A 6 -3.72 -3.37 -1.68
CA SER A 6 -3.42 -4.32 -2.75
C SER A 6 -4.45 -4.26 -3.88
N THR A 7 -5.74 -4.24 -3.56
CA THR A 7 -6.83 -4.15 -4.56
C THR A 7 -6.68 -2.89 -5.41
N MET A 8 -6.32 -1.74 -4.84
CA MET A 8 -6.05 -0.53 -5.63
C MET A 8 -4.97 -0.76 -6.69
N PHE A 9 -3.83 -1.32 -6.28
CA PHE A 9 -2.74 -1.61 -7.20
C PHE A 9 -3.16 -2.59 -8.30
N TYR A 10 -3.96 -3.61 -7.97
CA TYR A 10 -4.48 -4.54 -8.98
C TYR A 10 -5.45 -3.87 -9.95
N THR A 11 -6.34 -2.99 -9.47
CA THR A 11 -7.29 -2.26 -10.36
C THR A 11 -6.57 -1.37 -11.37
N CYS A 12 -5.38 -0.85 -11.04
CA CYS A 12 -4.56 -0.09 -11.99
C CYS A 12 -4.14 -0.91 -13.22
N ALA A 13 -4.21 -2.25 -13.20
CA ALA A 13 -3.89 -3.11 -14.34
C ALA A 13 -4.76 -2.82 -15.56
N GLU A 14 -5.95 -2.23 -15.38
CA GLU A 14 -6.83 -1.82 -16.48
C GLU A 14 -6.21 -0.76 -17.41
N ALA A 15 -5.15 -0.07 -16.98
CA ALA A 15 -4.43 0.89 -17.81
C ALA A 15 -3.55 0.24 -18.91
N ILE A 16 -3.30 -1.08 -18.83
CA ILE A 16 -2.49 -1.82 -19.82
C ILE A 16 -3.07 -1.71 -21.25
N PRO A 17 -4.33 -2.12 -21.50
CA PRO A 17 -4.91 -2.07 -22.84
C PRO A 17 -4.97 -0.65 -23.41
N THR A 18 -5.22 0.37 -22.59
CA THR A 18 -5.32 1.77 -23.02
C THR A 18 -4.05 2.23 -23.74
N PHE A 19 -2.88 2.04 -23.11
CA PHE A 19 -1.62 2.43 -23.78
C PHE A 19 -1.31 1.53 -24.99
N LEU A 20 -1.57 0.23 -24.91
CA LEU A 20 -1.29 -0.69 -26.02
C LEU A 20 -2.12 -0.36 -27.28
N GLN A 21 -3.36 0.11 -27.11
CA GLN A 21 -4.21 0.58 -28.21
C GLN A 21 -3.67 1.90 -28.81
N GLU A 22 -3.25 2.84 -27.97
CA GLU A 22 -2.73 4.15 -28.42
C GLU A 22 -1.30 4.07 -28.98
N ARG A 23 -0.54 3.02 -28.65
CA ARG A 23 0.89 2.88 -28.98
C ARG A 23 1.19 3.06 -30.46
N TYR A 24 0.32 2.56 -31.34
CA TYR A 24 0.50 2.69 -32.79
C TYR A 24 0.42 4.16 -33.22
N ILE A 25 -0.59 4.89 -32.73
CA ILE A 25 -0.82 6.30 -33.02
C ILE A 25 0.36 7.12 -32.50
N PHE A 26 0.75 6.90 -31.24
CA PHE A 26 1.90 7.54 -30.60
C PHE A 26 3.20 7.36 -31.41
N MET A 27 3.49 6.13 -31.83
CA MET A 27 4.71 5.84 -32.61
C MET A 27 4.69 6.54 -33.97
N ARG A 28 3.53 6.57 -34.65
CA ARG A 28 3.36 7.25 -35.93
C ARG A 28 3.59 8.76 -35.78
N GLU A 29 2.92 9.41 -34.84
CA GLU A 29 3.00 10.86 -34.65
C GLU A 29 4.39 11.32 -34.19
N THR A 30 5.04 10.53 -33.33
CA THR A 30 6.41 10.80 -32.90
C THR A 30 7.42 10.60 -34.05
N ALA A 31 7.17 9.67 -34.98
CA ALA A 31 8.04 9.47 -36.15
C ALA A 31 7.99 10.68 -37.11
N TYR A 32 6.82 11.33 -37.22
CA TYR A 32 6.64 12.59 -37.96
C TYR A 32 7.01 13.85 -37.14
N ASN A 33 7.58 13.69 -35.95
CA ASN A 33 7.95 14.78 -35.03
C ASN A 33 6.78 15.72 -34.66
N ALA A 34 5.54 15.23 -34.62
CA ALA A 34 4.38 16.05 -34.24
C ALA A 34 4.47 16.56 -32.78
N TYR A 35 5.06 15.76 -31.89
CA TYR A 35 5.37 16.15 -30.51
C TYR A 35 6.53 15.32 -29.94
N ARG A 36 7.09 15.80 -28.82
CA ARG A 36 8.15 15.09 -28.08
C ARG A 36 7.56 14.01 -27.19
N ARG A 37 8.29 12.91 -27.00
CA ARG A 37 7.91 11.82 -26.08
C ARG A 37 7.69 12.31 -24.65
N SER A 38 8.50 13.28 -24.20
CA SER A 38 8.34 13.91 -22.89
C SER A 38 7.01 14.64 -22.76
N SER A 39 6.55 15.32 -23.82
CA SER A 39 5.25 15.97 -23.87
C SER A 39 4.12 14.94 -23.75
N TYR A 40 4.21 13.81 -24.46
CA TYR A 40 3.23 12.73 -24.33
C TYR A 40 3.15 12.17 -22.90
N VAL A 41 4.29 11.84 -22.28
CA VAL A 41 4.32 11.29 -20.92
C VAL A 41 3.74 12.30 -19.91
N LEU A 42 4.08 13.58 -20.04
CA LEU A 42 3.57 14.63 -19.15
C LEU A 42 2.06 14.86 -19.35
N SER A 43 1.59 14.97 -20.59
CA SER A 43 0.16 15.12 -20.88
C SER A 43 -0.64 13.92 -20.39
N HIS A 44 -0.17 12.69 -20.63
CA HIS A 44 -0.81 11.47 -20.14
C HIS A 44 -0.83 11.41 -18.61
N ALA A 45 0.22 11.87 -17.94
CA ALA A 45 0.25 11.99 -16.48
C ALA A 45 -0.80 12.98 -15.98
N ILE A 46 -0.85 14.20 -16.54
CA ILE A 46 -1.78 15.26 -16.12
C ILE A 46 -3.24 14.83 -16.35
N ILE A 47 -3.55 14.24 -17.52
CA ILE A 47 -4.91 13.79 -17.85
C ILE A 47 -5.38 12.65 -16.93
N SER A 48 -4.46 11.80 -16.46
CA SER A 48 -4.81 10.73 -15.52
C SER A 48 -5.08 11.21 -14.09
N LEU A 49 -4.61 12.39 -13.68
CA LEU A 49 -4.74 12.84 -12.29
C LEU A 49 -6.20 13.08 -11.86
N PRO A 50 -7.07 13.77 -12.62
CA PRO A 50 -8.46 13.99 -12.23
C PRO A 50 -9.24 12.70 -12.00
N SER A 51 -9.10 11.70 -12.89
CA SER A 51 -9.80 10.43 -12.75
C SER A 51 -9.30 9.64 -11.54
N LEU A 52 -7.98 9.63 -11.29
CA LEU A 52 -7.41 9.01 -10.11
C LEU A 52 -7.86 9.70 -8.82
N LEU A 53 -7.99 11.03 -8.81
CA LEU A 53 -8.47 11.78 -7.64
C LEU A 53 -9.93 11.44 -7.31
N VAL A 54 -10.80 11.38 -8.32
CA VAL A 54 -12.21 11.00 -8.13
C VAL A 54 -12.30 9.56 -7.60
N LEU A 55 -11.60 8.62 -8.24
CA LEU A 55 -11.59 7.22 -7.80
C LEU A 55 -11.06 7.08 -6.36
N SER A 56 -9.98 7.80 -6.05
CA SER A 56 -9.39 7.83 -4.70
C SER A 56 -10.35 8.39 -3.67
N LEU A 57 -11.08 9.46 -4.00
CA LEU A 57 -12.01 10.11 -3.08
C LEU A 57 -13.21 9.22 -2.81
N THR A 58 -13.78 8.63 -3.86
CA THR A 58 -14.89 7.69 -3.76
C THR A 58 -14.50 6.48 -2.91
N PHE A 59 -13.34 5.87 -3.20
CA PHE A 59 -12.86 4.73 -2.42
C PHE A 59 -12.59 5.11 -0.96
N ALA A 60 -11.88 6.22 -0.72
CA ALA A 60 -11.53 6.65 0.63
C ALA A 60 -12.77 7.01 1.44
N ALA A 61 -13.73 7.73 0.87
CA ALA A 61 -14.98 8.09 1.54
C ALA A 61 -15.78 6.85 1.92
N ILE A 62 -15.95 5.90 1.01
CA ILE A 62 -16.70 4.67 1.31
C ILE A 62 -15.99 3.86 2.40
N THR A 63 -14.70 3.57 2.22
CA THR A 63 -13.99 2.67 3.13
C THR A 63 -13.70 3.27 4.50
N PHE A 64 -13.38 4.58 4.58
CA PHE A 64 -13.07 5.23 5.84
C PHE A 64 -14.25 5.18 6.82
N TRP A 65 -15.43 5.57 6.34
CA TRP A 65 -16.63 5.63 7.17
C TRP A 65 -17.28 4.25 7.36
N ALA A 66 -17.28 3.38 6.35
CA ALA A 66 -17.90 2.05 6.47
C ALA A 66 -17.15 1.13 7.45
N VAL A 67 -15.82 1.24 7.52
CA VAL A 67 -15.01 0.47 8.49
C VAL A 67 -15.02 1.13 9.87
N GLY A 68 -15.28 2.45 9.95
CA GLY A 68 -15.23 3.20 11.21
C GLY A 68 -13.81 3.56 11.64
N LEU A 69 -12.97 3.97 10.68
CA LEU A 69 -11.56 4.30 10.90
C LEU A 69 -11.37 5.52 11.82
N ALA A 70 -10.27 5.52 12.58
CA ALA A 70 -9.96 6.53 13.57
C ALA A 70 -9.44 7.85 12.98
N GLY A 71 -9.51 8.92 13.80
CA GLY A 71 -8.86 10.20 13.51
C GLY A 71 -9.76 11.28 12.90
N GLY A 72 -11.06 11.01 12.73
CA GLY A 72 -12.04 11.99 12.24
C GLY A 72 -11.62 12.57 10.88
N LEU A 73 -11.79 13.89 10.70
CA LEU A 73 -11.44 14.56 9.44
C LEU A 73 -9.93 14.50 9.15
N GLN A 74 -9.07 14.64 10.17
CA GLN A 74 -7.62 14.61 9.96
C GLN A 74 -7.14 13.21 9.54
N GLY A 75 -7.64 12.17 10.22
CA GLY A 75 -7.38 10.77 9.86
C GLY A 75 -7.87 10.45 8.45
N PHE A 76 -9.04 10.97 8.07
CA PHE A 76 -9.56 10.84 6.71
C PHE A 76 -8.66 11.50 5.66
N LEU A 77 -8.18 12.72 5.89
CA LEU A 77 -7.31 13.42 4.94
C LEU A 77 -5.98 12.68 4.74
N TYR A 78 -5.37 12.15 5.80
CA TYR A 78 -4.16 11.33 5.68
C TYR A 78 -4.44 10.04 4.90
N TYR A 79 -5.53 9.34 5.25
CA TYR A 79 -5.94 8.12 4.55
C TYR A 79 -6.17 8.40 3.06
N PHE A 80 -6.93 9.44 2.73
CA PHE A 80 -7.17 9.89 1.35
C PHE A 80 -5.86 10.21 0.62
N ALA A 81 -4.91 10.91 1.26
CA ALA A 81 -3.61 11.19 0.66
C ALA A 81 -2.83 9.91 0.31
N PHE A 82 -2.85 8.90 1.19
CA PHE A 82 -2.24 7.60 0.89
C PHE A 82 -2.95 6.86 -0.24
N ILE A 83 -4.27 6.94 -0.31
CA ILE A 83 -5.05 6.34 -1.40
C ILE A 83 -4.68 6.99 -2.73
N VAL A 84 -4.66 8.33 -2.80
CA VAL A 84 -4.25 9.08 -4.00
C VAL A 84 -2.82 8.72 -4.41
N ALA A 85 -1.89 8.70 -3.46
CA ALA A 85 -0.50 8.35 -3.72
C ALA A 85 -0.35 6.90 -4.23
N SER A 86 -1.15 5.97 -3.71
CA SER A 86 -1.15 4.56 -4.13
C SER A 86 -1.69 4.39 -5.54
N PHE A 87 -2.82 5.04 -5.87
CA PHE A 87 -3.35 5.06 -7.23
C PHE A 87 -2.36 5.71 -8.22
N TRP A 88 -1.72 6.81 -7.84
CA TRP A 88 -0.68 7.44 -8.65
C TRP A 88 0.52 6.52 -8.90
N ALA A 89 1.03 5.87 -7.85
CA ALA A 89 2.15 4.93 -7.94
C ALA A 89 1.79 3.69 -8.76
N GLY A 90 0.63 3.08 -8.50
CA GLY A 90 0.14 1.89 -9.19
C GLY A 90 -0.14 2.15 -10.66
N HIS A 91 -0.86 3.23 -10.98
CA HIS A 91 -1.13 3.61 -12.37
C HIS A 91 0.17 3.90 -13.13
N SER A 92 1.14 4.57 -12.50
CA SER A 92 2.45 4.85 -13.11
C SER A 92 3.27 3.57 -13.33
N PHE A 93 3.26 2.65 -12.37
CA PHE A 93 3.89 1.33 -12.48
C PHE A 93 3.33 0.51 -13.65
N VAL A 94 2.01 0.44 -13.76
CA VAL A 94 1.34 -0.27 -14.86
C VAL A 94 1.59 0.40 -16.20
N THR A 95 1.57 1.74 -16.26
CA THR A 95 1.90 2.48 -17.49
C THR A 95 3.35 2.19 -17.92
N PHE A 96 4.29 2.12 -16.98
CA PHE A 96 5.66 1.72 -17.28
C PHE A 96 5.72 0.31 -17.89
N LEU A 97 5.05 -0.66 -17.28
CA LEU A 97 5.02 -2.03 -17.78
C LEU A 97 4.34 -2.14 -19.15
N SER A 98 3.29 -1.37 -19.41
CA SER A 98 2.63 -1.33 -20.74
C SER A 98 3.56 -0.80 -21.83
N GLY A 99 4.56 0.02 -21.49
CA GLY A 99 5.65 0.42 -22.38
C GLY A 99 6.59 -0.72 -22.80
N ILE A 100 6.75 -1.72 -21.94
CA ILE A 100 7.66 -2.86 -22.14
C ILE A 100 6.96 -4.01 -22.86
N VAL A 101 5.75 -4.35 -22.42
CA VAL A 101 5.00 -5.48 -22.99
C VAL A 101 4.39 -5.13 -24.34
N THR A 102 4.18 -6.14 -25.18
CA THR A 102 3.55 -6.00 -26.50
C THR A 102 2.16 -6.61 -26.56
N HIS A 103 1.86 -7.55 -25.65
CA HIS A 103 0.59 -8.28 -25.60
C HIS A 103 -0.13 -8.01 -24.28
N VAL A 104 -1.44 -7.73 -24.36
CA VAL A 104 -2.29 -7.38 -23.23
C VAL A 104 -2.30 -8.48 -22.17
N MET A 105 -2.52 -9.74 -22.57
CA MET A 105 -2.59 -10.88 -21.64
C MET A 105 -1.28 -11.10 -20.89
N LEU A 106 -0.15 -11.01 -21.60
CA LEU A 106 1.18 -11.07 -20.97
C LEU A 106 1.38 -9.94 -19.96
N GLY A 107 0.94 -8.73 -20.31
CA GLY A 107 0.96 -7.57 -19.42
C GLY A 107 0.21 -7.84 -18.11
N PHE A 108 -1.02 -8.34 -18.20
CA PHE A 108 -1.81 -8.69 -17.02
C PHE A 108 -1.11 -9.74 -16.14
N THR A 109 -0.62 -10.82 -16.74
CA THR A 109 0.09 -11.87 -15.97
C THR A 109 1.31 -11.31 -15.23
N VAL A 110 2.11 -10.47 -15.90
CA VAL A 110 3.31 -9.87 -15.30
C VAL A 110 2.96 -8.90 -14.17
N VAL A 111 1.98 -8.01 -14.38
CA VAL A 111 1.53 -7.06 -13.35
C VAL A 111 1.01 -7.81 -12.13
N VAL A 112 0.13 -8.80 -12.33
CA VAL A 112 -0.47 -9.57 -11.23
C VAL A 112 0.61 -10.32 -10.46
N ALA A 113 1.56 -10.97 -11.14
CA ALA A 113 2.64 -11.69 -10.50
C ALA A 113 3.53 -10.76 -9.66
N ILE A 114 3.98 -9.62 -10.22
CA ILE A 114 4.84 -8.68 -9.49
C ILE A 114 4.11 -8.08 -8.28
N LEU A 115 2.85 -7.67 -8.44
CA LEU A 115 2.05 -7.15 -7.34
C LEU A 115 1.84 -8.20 -6.25
N ALA A 116 1.63 -9.47 -6.61
CA ALA A 116 1.50 -10.56 -5.63
C ALA A 116 2.77 -10.71 -4.77
N TYR A 117 3.95 -10.65 -5.40
CA TYR A 117 5.21 -10.62 -4.65
C TYR A 117 5.33 -9.36 -3.79
N PHE A 118 4.96 -8.18 -4.28
CA PHE A 118 5.00 -6.95 -3.48
C PHE A 118 4.12 -7.04 -2.24
N VAL A 119 2.94 -7.67 -2.32
CA VAL A 119 2.07 -7.91 -1.16
C VAL A 119 2.68 -8.94 -0.20
N LEU A 120 3.27 -10.02 -0.73
CA LEU A 120 3.91 -11.05 0.09
C LEU A 120 5.00 -10.45 0.99
N PHE A 121 5.83 -9.59 0.41
CA PHE A 121 6.93 -8.93 1.10
C PHE A 121 6.57 -7.54 1.67
N SER A 122 5.31 -7.12 1.70
CA SER A 122 4.94 -5.77 2.17
C SER A 122 4.98 -5.60 3.69
N GLY A 123 5.28 -6.68 4.45
CA GLY A 123 5.15 -6.72 5.91
C GLY A 123 3.81 -7.31 6.39
N PHE A 124 2.84 -7.57 5.50
CA PHE A 124 1.54 -8.13 5.87
C PHE A 124 1.57 -9.65 6.07
N PHE A 125 2.04 -10.42 5.08
CA PHE A 125 2.12 -11.88 5.17
C PHE A 125 3.38 -12.35 5.90
N ILE A 126 4.51 -11.71 5.61
CA ILE A 126 5.81 -11.99 6.23
C ILE A 126 6.29 -10.70 6.88
N THR A 127 6.46 -10.70 8.20
CA THR A 127 7.03 -9.57 8.93
C THR A 127 8.49 -9.38 8.57
N ARG A 128 8.97 -8.13 8.61
CA ARG A 128 10.33 -7.74 8.18
C ARG A 128 11.43 -8.62 8.81
N ASP A 129 11.33 -8.89 10.11
CA ASP A 129 12.34 -9.64 10.88
C ASP A 129 12.43 -11.12 10.50
N ARG A 130 11.42 -11.64 9.79
CA ARG A 130 11.38 -13.03 9.30
C ARG A 130 11.87 -13.16 7.87
N ILE A 131 12.13 -12.07 7.18
CA ILE A 131 12.62 -12.08 5.79
C ILE A 131 14.14 -12.33 5.82
N PRO A 132 14.65 -13.37 5.11
CA PRO A 132 16.08 -13.59 5.01
C PRO A 132 16.82 -12.39 4.41
N SER A 133 18.05 -12.12 4.87
CA SER A 133 18.83 -10.93 4.48
C SER A 133 19.03 -10.78 2.97
N TYR A 134 19.07 -11.89 2.21
CA TYR A 134 19.21 -11.88 0.76
C TYR A 134 17.91 -11.54 0.00
N TRP A 135 16.74 -11.58 0.65
CA TRP A 135 15.45 -11.18 0.08
C TRP A 135 14.95 -9.82 0.59
N ILE A 136 15.59 -9.22 1.60
CA ILE A 136 15.11 -8.01 2.26
C ILE A 136 14.98 -6.80 1.31
N TRP A 137 15.77 -6.74 0.24
CA TRP A 137 15.67 -5.68 -0.76
C TRP A 137 14.29 -5.66 -1.44
N PHE A 138 13.63 -6.82 -1.57
CA PHE A 138 12.30 -6.92 -2.18
C PHE A 138 11.21 -6.30 -1.30
N HIS A 139 11.40 -6.35 0.03
CA HIS A 139 10.56 -5.65 0.99
C HIS A 139 10.62 -4.13 0.75
N TYR A 140 11.81 -3.56 0.59
CA TYR A 140 11.96 -2.12 0.31
C TYR A 140 11.59 -1.73 -1.13
N LEU A 141 11.61 -2.66 -2.08
CA LEU A 141 11.13 -2.43 -3.43
C LEU A 141 9.60 -2.44 -3.54
N SER A 142 8.91 -3.04 -2.57
CA SER A 142 7.46 -3.21 -2.62
C SER A 142 6.71 -1.88 -2.60
N LEU A 143 5.88 -1.68 -3.62
CA LEU A 143 5.00 -0.52 -3.74
C LEU A 143 3.86 -0.53 -2.71
N VAL A 144 3.53 -1.71 -2.19
CA VAL A 144 2.44 -1.89 -1.23
C VAL A 144 2.92 -1.63 0.19
N LYS A 145 4.20 -1.86 0.49
CA LYS A 145 4.80 -1.67 1.84
C LYS A 145 4.50 -0.29 2.42
N TYR A 146 4.96 0.76 1.74
CA TYR A 146 4.90 2.13 2.26
C TYR A 146 3.47 2.63 2.53
N PRO A 147 2.51 2.51 1.60
CA PRO A 147 1.16 2.93 1.88
C PRO A 147 0.45 2.05 2.92
N PHE A 148 0.77 0.75 2.98
CA PHE A 148 0.25 -0.14 4.03
C PHE A 148 0.72 0.29 5.42
N GLU A 149 2.03 0.47 5.60
CA GLU A 149 2.62 0.94 6.87
C GLU A 149 2.11 2.32 7.26
N GLY A 150 2.01 3.24 6.29
CA GLY A 150 1.56 4.61 6.54
C GLY A 150 0.10 4.70 6.99
N VAL A 151 -0.78 3.90 6.40
CA VAL A 151 -2.19 3.84 6.81
C VAL A 151 -2.33 3.14 8.18
N LEU A 152 -1.54 2.11 8.45
CA LEU A 152 -1.52 1.49 9.79
C LEU A 152 -1.07 2.48 10.86
N GLN A 153 -0.02 3.26 10.60
CA GLN A 153 0.40 4.32 11.52
C GLN A 153 -0.70 5.38 11.68
N ASN A 154 -1.42 5.72 10.63
CA ASN A 154 -2.54 6.67 10.74
C ASN A 154 -3.63 6.16 11.69
N GLU A 155 -3.95 4.87 11.65
CA GLU A 155 -4.98 4.26 12.52
C GLU A 155 -4.51 4.04 13.96
N PHE A 156 -3.31 3.48 14.12
CA PHE A 156 -2.80 2.96 15.39
C PHE A 156 -1.81 3.89 16.09
N SER A 157 -1.64 5.14 15.63
CA SER A 157 -0.68 6.09 16.24
C SER A 157 -1.11 6.63 17.60
N ASP A 158 -2.38 6.54 17.98
CA ASP A 158 -2.85 7.04 19.26
C ASP A 158 -2.50 6.06 20.41
N PRO A 159 -1.58 6.42 21.33
CA PRO A 159 -1.18 5.55 22.42
C PRO A 159 -2.26 5.44 23.51
N THR A 160 -3.23 6.35 23.53
CA THR A 160 -4.30 6.35 24.55
C THR A 160 -5.43 5.38 24.20
N LYS A 161 -5.50 4.96 22.93
CA LYS A 161 -6.49 3.98 22.48
C LYS A 161 -6.10 2.58 22.87
N CYS A 162 -6.98 1.97 23.66
CA CYS A 162 -6.85 0.58 24.04
C CYS A 162 -7.59 -0.33 23.06
N PHE A 163 -6.88 -1.31 22.50
CA PHE A 163 -7.44 -2.29 21.57
C PHE A 163 -7.75 -3.62 22.25
N VAL A 164 -6.94 -4.01 23.23
CA VAL A 164 -7.16 -5.23 24.03
C VAL A 164 -7.07 -4.89 25.51
N ARG A 165 -8.18 -5.14 26.23
CA ARG A 165 -8.23 -5.04 27.70
C ARG A 165 -7.88 -6.38 28.34
N GLY A 166 -7.57 -6.34 29.63
CA GLY A 166 -7.16 -7.50 30.44
C GLY A 166 -7.96 -8.77 30.18
N LEU A 167 -9.28 -8.75 30.39
CA LEU A 167 -10.12 -9.94 30.17
C LEU A 167 -10.20 -10.37 28.68
N GLN A 168 -10.16 -9.40 27.78
CA GLN A 168 -10.30 -9.60 26.33
C GLN A 168 -9.07 -10.26 25.72
N MET A 169 -7.91 -10.25 26.39
CA MET A 169 -6.70 -10.92 25.87
C MET A 169 -6.90 -12.44 25.71
N PHE A 170 -7.87 -13.02 26.41
CA PHE A 170 -8.18 -14.45 26.33
C PHE A 170 -9.19 -14.81 25.24
N ASP A 171 -9.86 -13.83 24.62
CA ASP A 171 -10.96 -14.09 23.69
C ASP A 171 -10.51 -14.77 22.39
N THR A 172 -9.24 -14.61 22.00
CA THR A 172 -8.64 -15.27 20.82
C THR A 172 -7.81 -16.50 21.19
N THR A 173 -7.91 -16.98 22.43
CA THR A 173 -7.16 -18.13 22.94
C THR A 173 -8.10 -19.29 23.27
N PRO A 174 -7.59 -20.53 23.45
CA PRO A 174 -8.40 -21.65 23.93
C PRO A 174 -9.11 -21.39 25.27
N LEU A 175 -8.68 -20.37 26.02
CA LEU A 175 -9.27 -19.95 27.29
C LEU A 175 -10.52 -19.07 27.13
N GLN A 176 -10.97 -18.80 25.90
CA GLN A 176 -12.19 -18.01 25.66
C GLN A 176 -13.42 -18.60 26.36
N ALA A 177 -13.57 -19.93 26.34
CA ALA A 177 -14.70 -20.67 26.93
C ALA A 177 -14.65 -20.80 28.46
N VAL A 178 -13.54 -20.38 29.08
CA VAL A 178 -13.35 -20.46 30.52
C VAL A 178 -14.13 -19.33 31.21
N PRO A 179 -14.77 -19.57 32.39
CA PRO A 179 -15.48 -18.52 33.10
C PRO A 179 -14.60 -17.33 33.47
N ASP A 180 -15.18 -16.12 33.44
CA ASP A 180 -14.45 -14.87 33.72
C ASP A 180 -13.76 -14.86 35.09
N SER A 181 -14.30 -15.58 36.08
CA SER A 181 -13.70 -15.72 37.40
C SER A 181 -12.33 -16.41 37.36
N VAL A 182 -12.14 -17.38 36.46
CA VAL A 182 -10.86 -18.07 36.28
C VAL A 182 -9.93 -17.23 35.41
N LYS A 183 -10.46 -16.54 34.39
CA LYS A 183 -9.68 -15.56 33.61
C LYS A 183 -9.09 -14.49 34.52
N LEU A 184 -9.86 -13.95 35.48
CA LEU A 184 -9.38 -12.98 36.47
C LEU A 184 -8.27 -13.54 37.37
N LYS A 185 -8.37 -14.80 37.83
CA LYS A 185 -7.30 -15.43 38.63
C LYS A 185 -6.01 -15.61 37.82
N LEU A 186 -6.12 -15.98 36.55
CA LEU A 186 -4.97 -16.07 35.64
C LEU A 186 -4.34 -14.68 35.44
N LEU A 187 -5.18 -13.68 35.24
CA LEU A 187 -4.78 -12.28 35.08
C LEU A 187 -4.05 -11.76 36.33
N GLN A 188 -4.50 -12.14 37.53
CA GLN A 188 -3.86 -11.82 38.79
C GLN A 188 -2.53 -12.57 38.99
N SER A 189 -2.43 -13.82 38.50
CA SER A 189 -1.16 -14.57 38.49
C SER A 189 -0.14 -13.93 37.55
N MET A 190 -0.58 -13.50 36.38
CA MET A 190 0.24 -12.74 35.42
C MET A 190 0.64 -11.37 35.97
N SER A 191 -0.27 -10.70 36.68
CA SER A 191 -0.01 -9.43 37.37
C SER A 191 1.16 -9.56 38.36
N GLN A 192 1.19 -10.64 39.15
CA GLN A 192 2.27 -10.94 40.07
C GLN A 192 3.60 -11.25 39.35
N ALA A 193 3.55 -12.04 38.27
CA ALA A 193 4.75 -12.40 37.51
C ALA A 193 5.37 -11.21 36.76
N LEU A 194 4.54 -10.32 36.22
CA LEU A 194 4.97 -9.13 35.46
C LEU A 194 5.27 -7.92 36.36
N GLY A 195 4.92 -7.98 37.66
CA GLY A 195 5.07 -6.85 38.58
C GLY A 195 4.17 -5.65 38.25
N MET A 196 3.09 -5.86 37.49
CA MET A 196 2.15 -4.81 37.07
C MET A 196 0.76 -5.12 37.59
N ASN A 197 0.00 -4.13 38.07
CA ASN A 197 -1.37 -4.35 38.52
C ASN A 197 -2.34 -4.48 37.33
N LEU A 198 -2.59 -5.72 36.90
CA LEU A 198 -3.49 -6.01 35.79
C LEU A 198 -4.90 -6.30 36.34
N THR A 199 -5.87 -5.55 35.85
CA THR A 199 -7.30 -5.67 36.16
C THR A 199 -8.09 -6.03 34.91
N SER A 200 -9.39 -6.31 35.06
CA SER A 200 -10.30 -6.57 33.93
C SER A 200 -10.26 -5.48 32.86
N THR A 201 -10.08 -4.22 33.27
CA THR A 201 -10.12 -3.02 32.41
C THR A 201 -8.75 -2.47 32.06
N THR A 202 -7.67 -3.00 32.65
CA THR A 202 -6.31 -2.55 32.34
C THR A 202 -6.04 -2.74 30.85
N CYS A 203 -5.46 -1.72 30.22
CA CYS A 203 -5.08 -1.83 28.83
C CYS A 203 -3.83 -2.69 28.68
N VAL A 204 -3.94 -3.77 27.92
CA VAL A 204 -2.84 -4.71 27.69
C VAL A 204 -2.15 -4.41 26.36
N THR A 205 -2.92 -4.06 25.33
CA THR A 205 -2.38 -3.76 24.01
C THR A 205 -2.89 -2.42 23.51
N THR A 206 -1.95 -1.49 23.30
CA THR A 206 -2.16 -0.18 22.69
C THR A 206 -1.90 -0.22 21.19
N GLY A 207 -2.26 0.85 20.46
CA GLY A 207 -1.98 0.95 19.03
C GLY A 207 -0.49 0.88 18.70
N THR A 208 0.36 1.46 19.55
CA THR A 208 1.82 1.42 19.38
C THR A 208 2.37 0.01 19.52
N ASP A 209 1.79 -0.82 20.39
CA ASP A 209 2.21 -2.23 20.54
C ASP A 209 1.87 -3.04 19.29
N ILE A 210 0.72 -2.76 18.65
CA ILE A 210 0.34 -3.37 17.36
C ILE A 210 1.34 -3.01 16.27
N LEU A 211 1.74 -1.73 16.20
CA LEU A 211 2.73 -1.27 15.21
C LEU A 211 4.10 -1.92 15.43
N GLN A 212 4.54 -2.04 16.69
CA GLN A 212 5.79 -2.70 17.04
C GLN A 212 5.75 -4.20 16.71
N GLN A 213 4.65 -4.89 17.01
CA GLN A 213 4.48 -6.32 16.67
C GLN A 213 4.55 -6.58 15.17
N GLN A 214 4.12 -5.62 14.34
CA GLN A 214 4.24 -5.72 12.88
C GLN A 214 5.60 -5.25 12.34
N GLY A 215 6.52 -4.79 13.19
CA GLY A 215 7.83 -4.29 12.78
C GLY A 215 7.79 -2.92 12.10
N ILE A 216 6.71 -2.15 12.29
CA ILE A 216 6.47 -0.86 11.62
C ILE A 216 7.04 0.27 12.49
N THR A 217 8.36 0.37 12.54
CA THR A 217 9.07 1.39 13.35
C THR A 217 10.10 2.21 12.57
N ASP A 218 10.44 1.80 11.35
CA ASP A 218 11.56 2.40 10.59
C ASP A 218 11.28 3.80 10.06
N LEU A 219 10.04 4.08 9.64
CA LEU A 219 9.69 5.28 8.88
C LEU A 219 8.46 5.96 9.47
N SER A 220 8.44 7.29 9.44
CA SER A 220 7.25 8.06 9.79
C SER A 220 6.17 7.94 8.71
N LYS A 221 4.90 8.12 9.08
CA LYS A 221 3.78 8.13 8.13
C LYS A 221 4.00 9.10 6.95
N LEU A 222 4.53 10.30 7.20
CA LEU A 222 4.80 11.27 6.14
C LEU A 222 5.95 10.80 5.22
N SER A 223 6.98 10.19 5.79
CA SER A 223 8.07 9.60 4.99
C SER A 223 7.53 8.51 4.06
N CYS A 224 6.65 7.63 4.55
CA CYS A 224 5.99 6.61 3.74
C CYS A 224 5.16 7.22 2.60
N LEU A 225 4.45 8.31 2.87
CA LEU A 225 3.67 9.01 1.84
C LEU A 225 4.58 9.57 0.74
N TRP A 226 5.66 10.25 1.11
CA TRP A 226 6.61 10.79 0.14
C TRP A 226 7.31 9.72 -0.69
N VAL A 227 7.68 8.59 -0.08
CA VAL A 227 8.27 7.46 -0.81
C VAL A 227 7.26 6.88 -1.82
N THR A 228 5.99 6.77 -1.44
CA THR A 228 4.93 6.28 -2.35
C THR A 228 4.75 7.23 -3.55
N ILE A 229 4.74 8.55 -3.30
CA ILE A 229 4.68 9.57 -4.36
C ILE A 229 5.91 9.49 -5.27
N ALA A 230 7.10 9.34 -4.68
CA ALA A 230 8.36 9.23 -5.41
C ALA A 230 8.38 8.01 -6.35
N TRP A 231 7.83 6.86 -5.91
CA TRP A 231 7.66 5.69 -6.77
C TRP A 231 6.81 6.00 -8.02
N GLY A 232 5.72 6.76 -7.87
CA GLY A 232 4.91 7.17 -9.02
C GLY A 232 5.71 8.00 -10.03
N PHE A 233 6.47 8.98 -9.59
CA PHE A 233 7.33 9.78 -10.47
C PHE A 233 8.46 8.93 -11.10
N LEU A 234 9.06 8.03 -10.33
CA LEU A 234 10.09 7.12 -10.82
C LEU A 234 9.56 6.25 -11.96
N PHE A 235 8.38 5.65 -11.83
CA PHE A 235 7.82 4.85 -12.94
C PHE A 235 7.41 5.69 -14.14
N ARG A 236 6.97 6.95 -13.97
CA ARG A 236 6.76 7.85 -15.11
C ARG A 236 8.07 8.16 -15.84
N PHE A 237 9.16 8.34 -15.10
CA PHE A 237 10.49 8.50 -15.68
C PHE A 237 10.94 7.23 -16.41
N LEU A 238 10.79 6.05 -15.79
CA LEU A 238 11.12 4.77 -16.43
C LEU A 238 10.27 4.53 -17.68
N PHE A 239 8.99 4.88 -17.65
CA PHE A 239 8.12 4.84 -18.83
C PHE A 239 8.67 5.72 -19.96
N TYR A 240 9.04 6.97 -19.67
CA TYR A 240 9.70 7.83 -20.66
C TYR A 240 10.96 7.17 -21.26
N VAL A 241 11.82 6.58 -20.42
CA VAL A 241 13.03 5.88 -20.87
C VAL A 241 12.68 4.68 -21.78
N THR A 242 11.66 3.88 -21.46
CA THR A 242 11.24 2.76 -22.31
C THR A 242 10.77 3.23 -23.69
N LEU A 243 10.04 4.34 -23.76
CA LEU A 243 9.60 4.94 -25.03
C LEU A 243 10.79 5.45 -25.86
N MET A 244 11.87 5.89 -25.22
CA MET A 244 13.08 6.30 -25.92
C MET A 244 13.78 5.13 -26.63
N PHE A 245 13.91 3.99 -25.97
CA PHE A 245 14.56 2.81 -26.54
C PHE A 245 13.69 2.10 -27.59
N SER A 246 12.37 2.04 -27.38
CA SER A 246 11.46 1.35 -28.31
C SER A 246 11.46 1.95 -29.72
N SER A 247 11.82 3.23 -29.89
CA SER A 247 11.92 3.87 -31.21
C SER A 247 13.21 3.55 -31.96
N LYS A 248 14.33 3.29 -31.27
CA LYS A 248 15.59 2.94 -31.93
C LYS A 248 15.52 1.58 -32.63
N ASN A 249 14.72 0.66 -32.09
CA ASN A 249 14.61 -0.71 -32.58
C ASN A 249 13.75 -0.86 -33.85
N LYS A 250 13.02 0.17 -34.28
CA LYS A 250 12.16 0.15 -35.48
C LYS A 250 12.68 0.98 -36.67
N ARG A 251 13.86 1.61 -36.54
CA ARG A 251 14.56 2.30 -37.66
C ARG A 251 15.57 1.40 -38.37
N LYS A 252 15.59 0.10 -38.07
CA LYS A 252 16.26 -0.96 -38.82
C LYS A 252 15.19 -1.87 -39.38
#